data_AF-A0A7W4JQD7-F1
#
_entry.id   AF-A0A7W4JQD7-F1
#
_cell.length_a   1.000
_cell.length_b   1.000
_cell.length_c   1.000
_cell.angle_alpha   90.00
_cell.angle_beta   90.00
_cell.angle_gamma   90.00
#
_symmetry.space_group_name_H-M   'P 1'
#
loop_
_entity.id
_entity.type
_entity.pdbx_description
1 polymer ?
#
loop_
_entity_poly.entity_id
_entity_poly.type
_entity_poly.pdbx_seq_one_letter_code
_entity_poly.pdbx_strand_id
1 'polypeptide(L)' 'MWTQPYLETCCRSALHRLTLCGPAGRPPGLKDQPCLERLERMGLVERDQAGRYHATAAGVARHDDEILNPR' A
#
# COMPACT_ATOMS: atom_id res chain seq x y z
N MET A 1 -3.81 13.98 -10.86
CA MET A 1 -4.41 13.93 -9.51
C MET A 1 -5.37 12.75 -9.47
N TRP A 2 -5.08 11.71 -8.68
CA TRP A 2 -5.99 10.58 -8.47
C TRP A 2 -7.12 11.02 -7.52
N THR A 3 -8.36 10.90 -7.96
CA THR A 3 -9.58 11.43 -7.29
C THR A 3 -10.50 10.31 -6.77
N GLN A 4 -9.99 9.11 -6.49
CA GLN A 4 -10.79 8.08 -5.84
C GLN A 4 -10.90 8.38 -4.34
N PRO A 5 -12.13 8.57 -3.79
CA PRO A 5 -12.31 8.88 -2.37
C PRO A 5 -11.90 7.72 -1.45
N TYR A 6 -11.93 6.48 -1.96
CA TYR A 6 -11.59 5.27 -1.22
C TYR A 6 -10.74 4.33 -2.07
N LEU A 7 -9.96 3.48 -1.42
CA LEU A 7 -9.26 2.40 -2.07
C LEU A 7 -10.22 1.27 -2.46
N GLU A 8 -10.03 0.71 -3.66
CA GLU A 8 -10.64 -0.56 -4.02
C GLU A 8 -10.29 -1.65 -2.99
N THR A 9 -11.19 -2.60 -2.77
CA THR A 9 -11.01 -3.68 -1.79
C THR A 9 -9.68 -4.43 -1.98
N CYS A 10 -9.26 -4.67 -3.22
CA CYS A 10 -7.98 -5.32 -3.52
C CYS A 10 -6.76 -4.48 -3.09
N CYS A 11 -6.82 -3.15 -3.26
CA CYS A 11 -5.79 -2.21 -2.81
C CYS A 11 -5.77 -2.10 -1.28
N ARG A 12 -6.93 -2.09 -0.61
CA ARG A 12 -7.01 -2.15 0.86
C ARG A 12 -6.32 -3.39 1.41
N SER A 13 -6.64 -4.57 0.86
CA SER A 13 -5.98 -5.81 1.31
C SER A 13 -4.48 -5.84 1.01
N ALA A 14 -4.03 -5.26 -0.11
CA ALA A 14 -2.60 -5.17 -0.43
C ALA A 14 -1.87 -4.23 0.52
N LEU A 15 -2.45 -3.06 0.83
CA LEU A 15 -1.90 -2.10 1.78
C LEU A 15 -1.82 -2.69 3.18
N HIS A 16 -2.86 -3.40 3.65
CA HIS A 16 -2.82 -4.10 4.93
C HIS A 16 -1.70 -5.16 4.99
N ARG A 17 -1.57 -5.99 3.95
CA ARG A 17 -0.48 -6.98 3.92
C ARG A 17 0.90 -6.34 3.88
N LEU A 18 1.03 -5.18 3.25
CA LEU A 18 2.27 -4.42 3.22
C LEU A 18 2.63 -3.86 4.59
N THR A 19 1.69 -3.28 5.33
CA THR A 19 1.95 -2.74 6.68
C THR A 19 2.38 -3.84 7.65
N LEU A 20 1.83 -5.06 7.52
CA LEU A 20 2.25 -6.23 8.29
C LEU A 20 3.70 -6.68 7.99
N CYS A 21 4.27 -6.35 6.83
CA CYS A 21 5.67 -6.67 6.52
C CYS A 21 6.67 -5.77 7.28
N GLY A 22 6.22 -4.62 7.78
CA GLY A 22 7.06 -3.69 8.54
C GLY A 22 8.35 -3.30 7.80
N PRO A 23 9.47 -3.12 8.51
CA PRO A 23 10.74 -2.67 7.93
C PRO A 23 11.37 -3.62 6.90
N ALA A 24 10.96 -4.89 6.87
CA ALA A 24 11.50 -5.87 5.92
C ALA A 24 11.00 -5.62 4.49
N GLY A 25 9.90 -4.86 4.34
CA GLY A 25 9.25 -4.59 3.08
C GLY A 25 8.63 -5.84 2.43
N ARG A 26 7.70 -5.61 1.51
CA ARG A 26 7.06 -6.68 0.73
C ARG A 26 7.84 -6.94 -0.56
N PRO A 27 8.24 -8.19 -0.86
CA PRO A 27 9.00 -8.47 -2.08
C PRO A 27 8.14 -8.31 -3.34
N PRO A 28 8.76 -8.01 -4.50
CA PRO A 28 8.07 -8.05 -5.78
C PRO A 28 7.76 -9.49 -6.21
N GLY A 29 6.96 -9.65 -7.27
CA GLY A 29 6.58 -10.94 -7.86
C GLY A 29 5.40 -11.63 -7.17
N LEU A 30 4.83 -11.03 -6.12
CA LEU A 30 3.64 -11.56 -5.46
C LEU A 30 2.36 -11.20 -6.23
N LYS A 31 1.30 -11.98 -6.04
CA LYS A 31 0.02 -11.82 -6.75
C LYS A 31 -0.60 -10.43 -6.63
N ASP A 32 -0.30 -9.71 -5.55
CA ASP A 32 -0.80 -8.36 -5.29
C ASP A 32 0.12 -7.24 -5.78
N GLN A 33 1.21 -7.55 -6.50
CA GLN A 33 2.08 -6.56 -7.11
C GLN A 33 1.33 -5.50 -7.94
N PRO A 34 0.35 -5.84 -8.81
CA PRO A 34 -0.40 -4.82 -9.56
C PRO A 34 -1.18 -3.84 -8.66
N CYS A 35 -1.53 -4.26 -7.43
CA CYS A 35 -2.14 -3.38 -6.44
C CYS A 35 -1.09 -2.48 -5.78
N LEU A 36 0.10 -3.01 -5.47
CA LEU A 36 1.22 -2.23 -4.91
C LEU A 36 1.72 -1.17 -5.89
N GLU A 37 1.82 -1.49 -7.18
CA GLU A 37 2.19 -0.51 -8.23
C GLU A 37 1.13 0.59 -8.41
N ARG A 38 -0.15 0.27 -8.21
CA ARG A 38 -1.21 1.29 -8.18
C ARG A 38 -1.07 2.20 -6.98
N LEU A 39 -0.87 1.63 -5.79
CA LEU A 39 -0.64 2.37 -4.56
C LEU A 39 0.64 3.22 -4.63
N GLU A 40 1.67 2.75 -5.32
CA GLU A 40 2.90 3.51 -5.57
C GLU A 40 2.63 4.73 -6.47
N ARG A 41 1.86 4.56 -7.55
CA ARG A 41 1.39 5.67 -8.39
C ARG A 41 0.52 6.67 -7.65
N MET A 42 -0.07 6.29 -6.52
CA MET A 42 -0.81 7.17 -5.61
C MET A 42 0.08 7.84 -4.55
N GLY A 43 1.35 7.48 -4.44
CA GLY A 43 2.26 7.95 -3.39
C GLY A 43 2.02 7.31 -2.01
N LEU A 44 1.25 6.22 -1.94
CA LEU A 44 0.96 5.49 -0.70
C LEU A 44 2.00 4.39 -0.42
N VAL A 45 2.74 3.98 -1.45
CA VAL A 45 3.76 2.94 -1.38
C VAL A 45 4.99 3.45 -2.11
N GLU A 46 6.16 3.04 -1.66
CA GLU A 46 7.43 3.30 -2.33
C GLU A 46 8.25 2.01 -2.47
N ARG A 47 9.24 2.01 -3.37
CA ARG A 47 10.19 0.91 -3.53
C ARG A 47 11.57 1.33 -3.05
N ASP A 48 12.22 0.45 -2.31
CA ASP A 48 13.63 0.63 -1.93
C ASP A 48 14.58 0.24 -3.08
N GLN A 49 15.89 0.40 -2.84
CA GLN A 49 16.94 0.04 -3.80
C GLN A 49 16.98 -1.46 -4.14
N ALA A 50 16.42 -2.33 -3.28
CA ALA A 50 16.27 -3.75 -3.52
C ALA A 50 14.94 -4.10 -4.24
N GLY A 51 14.13 -3.10 -4.59
CA GLY A 51 12.85 -3.25 -5.27
C GLY A 51 11.73 -3.77 -4.35
N ARG A 52 11.92 -3.75 -3.03
CA ARG A 52 10.87 -4.12 -2.06
C ARG A 52 9.95 -2.94 -1.81
N TYR A 53 8.68 -3.25 -1.64
CA TYR A 53 7.65 -2.25 -1.36
C TYR A 53 7.62 -1.90 0.13
N HIS A 54 7.46 -0.63 0.44
CA HIS A 54 7.29 -0.05 1.77
C HIS A 54 6.11 0.91 1.78
N ALA A 55 5.36 0.99 2.88
CA ALA A 55 4.29 1.97 3.01
C ALA A 55 4.90 3.35 3.31
N THR A 56 4.50 4.37 2.55
CA THR A 56 4.88 5.75 2.87
C THR A 56 4.10 6.24 4.09
N ALA A 57 4.47 7.39 4.65
CA ALA A 57 3.68 8.02 5.72
C ALA A 57 2.20 8.23 5.30
N ALA A 58 1.96 8.61 4.04
CA ALA A 58 0.62 8.74 3.49
C ALA A 58 -0.10 7.39 3.37
N GLY A 59 0.62 6.32 3.01
CA GLY A 59 0.11 4.96 3.00
C GLY A 59 -0.30 4.46 4.38
N VAL A 60 0.47 4.77 5.42
CA VAL A 60 0.14 4.42 6.82
C VAL A 60 -1.10 5.18 7.27
N ALA A 61 -1.17 6.49 7.07
CA ALA A 61 -2.35 7.28 7.42
C ALA A 61 -3.61 6.75 6.70
N ARG A 62 -3.48 6.44 5.40
CA ARG A 62 -4.56 5.85 4.61
C ARG A 62 -4.99 4.47 5.13
N HIS A 63 -4.04 3.65 5.56
CA HIS A 63 -4.32 2.35 6.15
C HIS A 63 -5.13 2.51 7.45
N ASP A 64 -4.74 3.45 8.30
CA ASP A 64 -5.42 3.66 9.58
C ASP A 64 -6.85 4.17 9.40
N ASP A 65 -7.07 5.06 8.43
CA ASP A 65 -8.39 5.61 8.10
C ASP A 65 -9.33 4.58 7.43
N GLU A 66 -8.83 3.75 6.52
CA GLU A 66 -9.69 2.88 5.68
C GLU A 66 -9.73 1.40 6.12
N ILE A 67 -8.80 0.96 6.96
CA ILE A 67 -8.63 -0.46 7.32
C ILE A 67 -8.75 -0.67 8.83
N LEU A 68 -8.07 0.12 9.66
CA LEU A 68 -8.15 -0.03 11.12
C LEU A 68 -9.40 0.63 11.71
N ASN A 69 -9.82 1.77 11.16
CA ASN A 69 -10.99 2.52 11.64
C ASN A 69 -12.04 2.74 10.53
N PRO A 70 -12.63 1.68 9.94
CA PRO A 70 -13.66 1.85 8.93
C PRO A 70 -14.87 2.59 9.56
N ARG A 71 -15.15 3.80 9.08
CA ARG A 71 -16.33 4.59 9.48
C ARG A 71 -17.61 4.04 8.86
#